data_AF-A0A1H6DZH9-F1
#
_entry.id   AF-A0A1H6DZH9-F1
#
_cell.length_a   1.000
_cell.length_b   1.000
_cell.length_c   1.000
_cell.angle_alpha   90.00
_cell.angle_beta   90.00
_cell.angle_gamma   90.00
#
_symmetry.space_group_name_H-M   'P 1'
#
loop_
_entity.id
_entity.type
_entity.pdbx_description
1 polymer ?
#
loop_
_entity_poly.entity_id
_entity_poly.type
_entity_poly.pdbx_seq_one_letter_code
_entity_poly.pdbx_strand_id
1 'polypeptide(L)'
;MVGHALLLAASLLVAPSELSVMTWNVCTGTNSDCRFYRATPLELAENIGRYALDQPIKPGVIFLQEFCTGATGTLELWLERRTGRPWSVGSWGLTGAGGKPYACHPDRLGRPRGAQSIAVAVMGDTATFETHPLPAPPWYVRRAAICATIPARKVRACGTHLSSGNGYDDRRPGAPYRTRQLRRLLEVAARPGYRTIVGGDLNVAPPDSGYGSAAGRRAVAPLYRAYQECGQRGARRTGGWTREGRKLDYLFAPKGTVRRCHVERDVTLSDHKPVYIKVAF
;
A
#
# COMPACT_ATOMS: atom_id res chain seq x y z
N MET A 1 -21.18 59.50 -22.94
CA MET A 1 -21.23 58.51 -21.84
C MET A 1 -21.05 57.12 -22.43
N VAL A 2 -19.84 56.57 -22.41
CA VAL A 2 -19.59 55.18 -22.82
C VAL A 2 -18.69 54.57 -21.74
N GLY A 3 -19.31 53.86 -20.79
CA GLY A 3 -18.60 53.17 -19.72
C GLY A 3 -17.98 51.89 -20.25
N HIS A 4 -16.65 51.81 -20.23
CA HIS A 4 -15.91 50.57 -20.45
C HIS A 4 -15.99 49.72 -19.18
N ALA A 5 -16.68 48.59 -19.26
CA ALA A 5 -16.62 47.54 -18.26
C ALA A 5 -15.38 46.68 -18.51
N LEU A 6 -14.36 46.82 -17.66
CA LEU A 6 -13.25 45.88 -17.60
C LEU A 6 -13.69 44.61 -16.84
N LEU A 7 -13.84 43.50 -17.55
CA LEU A 7 -13.95 42.15 -16.98
C LEU A 7 -12.55 41.65 -16.63
N LEU A 8 -12.17 41.76 -15.35
CA LEU A 8 -11.01 41.07 -14.78
C LEU A 8 -11.35 39.58 -14.58
N ALA A 9 -10.95 38.74 -15.54
CA ALA A 9 -10.95 37.30 -15.38
C ALA A 9 -9.80 36.88 -14.44
N ALA A 10 -10.06 36.83 -13.13
CA ALA A 10 -9.15 36.23 -12.17
C ALA A 10 -9.09 34.72 -12.42
N SER A 11 -8.04 34.27 -13.10
CA SER A 11 -7.72 32.85 -13.21
C SER A 11 -7.31 32.35 -11.82
N LEU A 12 -8.22 31.70 -11.11
CA LEU A 12 -7.89 30.97 -9.88
C LEU A 12 -6.95 29.81 -10.26
N LEU A 13 -5.64 30.04 -10.11
CA LEU A 13 -4.65 28.98 -10.10
C LEU A 13 -4.98 28.06 -8.91
N VAL A 14 -5.68 26.97 -9.18
CA VAL A 14 -5.86 25.90 -8.20
C VAL A 14 -4.47 25.37 -7.88
N ALA A 15 -3.98 25.63 -6.66
CA ALA A 15 -2.71 25.10 -6.22
C ALA A 15 -2.72 23.57 -6.36
N PRO A 16 -1.62 22.94 -6.81
CA PRO A 16 -1.56 21.50 -6.98
C PRO A 16 -1.98 20.79 -5.70
N SER A 17 -2.93 19.86 -5.80
CA SER A 17 -3.34 19.09 -4.63
C SER A 17 -2.24 18.06 -4.36
N GLU A 18 -1.46 18.26 -3.29
CA GLU A 18 -0.42 17.31 -2.90
C GLU A 18 -1.00 16.14 -2.10
N LEU A 19 -0.48 14.94 -2.35
CA LEU A 19 -0.78 13.75 -1.58
C LEU A 19 0.49 12.98 -1.31
N SER A 20 0.64 12.49 -0.08
CA SER A 20 1.72 11.58 0.27
C SER A 20 1.15 10.24 0.70
N VAL A 21 1.80 9.15 0.28
CA VAL A 21 1.37 7.78 0.58
C VAL A 21 2.57 6.99 1.10
N MET A 22 2.34 6.19 2.14
CA MET A 22 3.29 5.20 2.65
C MET A 22 2.75 3.79 2.36
N THR A 23 3.62 2.85 2.03
CA THR A 23 3.32 1.42 2.11
C THR A 23 4.33 0.70 2.97
N TRP A 24 3.88 -0.27 3.76
CA TRP A 24 4.76 -1.10 4.57
C TRP A 24 4.16 -2.48 4.86
N ASN A 25 4.89 -3.53 4.50
CA ASN A 25 4.69 -4.84 5.11
C ASN A 25 5.27 -4.81 6.53
N VAL A 26 4.41 -4.86 7.55
CA VAL A 26 4.82 -4.73 8.95
C VAL A 26 5.22 -6.05 9.58
N CYS A 27 5.19 -7.17 8.83
CA CYS A 27 5.65 -8.48 9.26
C CYS A 27 5.23 -8.85 10.71
N THR A 28 3.95 -8.66 11.04
CA THR A 28 3.49 -8.80 12.44
C THR A 28 2.67 -10.07 12.69
N GLY A 29 2.20 -10.72 11.63
CA GLY A 29 1.22 -11.80 11.71
C GLY A 29 1.80 -13.12 12.19
N THR A 30 2.68 -13.71 11.39
CA THR A 30 3.05 -15.13 11.51
C THR A 30 4.55 -15.43 11.48
N ASN A 31 5.39 -14.51 11.02
CA ASN A 31 6.83 -14.70 10.95
C ASN A 31 7.51 -14.38 12.30
N SER A 32 8.13 -15.37 12.94
CA SER A 32 8.83 -15.21 14.22
C SER A 32 10.14 -14.42 14.14
N ASP A 33 10.71 -14.27 12.94
CA ASP A 33 11.99 -13.57 12.74
C ASP A 33 11.83 -12.04 12.80
N CYS A 34 10.59 -11.54 12.69
CA CYS A 34 10.28 -10.12 12.74
C CYS A 34 10.08 -9.64 14.18
N ARG A 35 10.60 -8.46 14.53
CA ARG A 35 10.46 -7.92 15.90
C ARG A 35 9.02 -7.56 16.25
N PHE A 36 8.19 -7.29 15.25
CA PHE A 36 6.76 -7.13 15.44
C PHE A 36 5.99 -8.44 15.65
N TYR A 37 6.65 -9.60 15.58
CA TYR A 37 6.05 -10.86 15.98
C TYR A 37 5.54 -10.76 17.41
N ARG A 38 4.25 -11.05 17.59
CA ARG A 38 3.54 -10.98 18.88
C ARG A 38 3.55 -9.59 19.53
N ALA A 39 3.83 -8.51 18.79
CA ALA A 39 3.73 -7.16 19.31
C ALA A 39 2.29 -6.83 19.73
N THR A 40 2.13 -6.10 20.83
CA THR A 40 0.81 -5.64 21.26
C THR A 40 0.22 -4.66 20.23
N PRO A 41 -1.11 -4.46 20.21
CA PRO A 41 -1.73 -3.45 19.35
C PRO A 41 -1.13 -2.05 19.50
N LEU A 42 -0.79 -1.65 20.74
CA LEU A 42 -0.20 -0.34 21.02
C LEU A 42 1.22 -0.22 20.49
N GLU A 43 2.08 -1.21 20.74
CA GLU A 43 3.46 -1.23 20.19
C GLU A 43 3.44 -1.15 18.66
N LEU A 44 2.53 -1.89 18.01
CA LEU A 44 2.40 -1.87 16.56
C LEU A 44 1.92 -0.51 16.06
N ALA A 45 0.88 0.05 16.67
CA ALA A 45 0.33 1.37 16.33
C ALA A 45 1.37 2.48 16.49
N GLU A 46 2.09 2.50 17.62
CA GLU A 46 3.11 3.49 17.90
C GLU A 46 4.24 3.45 16.86
N ASN A 47 4.77 2.27 16.57
CA ASN A 47 5.89 2.18 15.64
C ASN A 47 5.46 2.50 14.20
N ILE A 48 4.29 2.02 13.75
CA ILE A 48 3.73 2.42 12.44
C ILE A 48 3.57 3.94 12.39
N GLY A 49 3.02 4.53 13.45
CA GLY A 49 2.82 5.95 13.58
C GLY A 49 4.12 6.76 13.52
N ARG A 50 5.18 6.33 14.22
CA ARG A 50 6.50 6.97 14.16
C ARG A 50 7.11 6.91 12.76
N TYR A 51 7.06 5.75 12.09
CA TYR A 51 7.50 5.66 10.69
C TYR A 51 6.63 6.48 9.74
N ALA A 52 5.36 6.71 10.04
CA ALA A 52 4.55 7.63 9.25
C ALA A 52 4.93 9.10 9.49
N LEU A 53 5.17 9.51 10.74
CA LEU A 53 5.24 10.93 11.12
C LEU A 53 6.65 11.51 11.17
N ASP A 54 7.67 10.69 11.45
CA ASP A 54 9.05 11.14 11.68
C ASP A 54 9.88 11.13 10.39
N GLN A 55 9.29 10.72 9.27
CA GLN A 55 9.95 10.56 7.99
C GLN A 55 9.90 11.83 7.13
N PRO A 56 10.82 12.00 6.15
CA PRO A 56 10.83 13.19 5.30
C PRO A 56 9.58 13.38 4.42
N ILE A 57 8.78 12.32 4.26
CA ILE A 57 7.48 12.34 3.57
C ILE A 57 6.44 11.87 4.57
N LYS A 58 5.55 12.78 5.01
CA LYS A 58 4.48 12.50 5.97
C LYS A 58 3.22 12.07 5.21
N PRO A 59 2.81 10.79 5.25
CA PRO A 59 1.74 10.28 4.43
C PRO A 59 0.37 10.75 4.94
N GLY A 60 -0.54 11.05 4.01
CA GLY A 60 -1.97 11.16 4.28
C GLY A 60 -2.76 9.91 3.92
N VAL A 61 -2.10 8.90 3.35
CA VAL A 61 -2.64 7.55 3.12
C VAL A 61 -1.55 6.53 3.47
N ILE A 62 -1.92 5.45 4.17
CA ILE A 62 -0.99 4.39 4.54
C ILE A 62 -1.54 3.04 4.06
N PHE A 63 -0.73 2.25 3.37
CA PHE A 63 -1.02 0.86 3.03
C PHE A 63 -0.20 -0.07 3.92
N LEU A 64 -0.86 -1.00 4.61
CA LEU A 64 -0.20 -1.97 5.49
C LEU A 64 -0.44 -3.38 4.99
N GLN A 65 0.61 -4.19 4.96
CA GLN A 65 0.56 -5.61 4.68
C GLN A 65 1.06 -6.39 5.89
N GLU A 66 0.56 -7.61 6.07
CA GLU A 66 0.82 -8.44 7.24
C GLU A 66 0.50 -7.76 8.57
N PHE A 67 -0.46 -6.83 8.53
CA PHE A 67 -1.05 -6.20 9.70
C PHE A 67 -1.97 -7.17 10.45
N CYS A 68 -2.26 -6.94 11.71
CA CYS A 68 -3.23 -7.77 12.46
C CYS A 68 -4.51 -6.97 12.72
N THR A 69 -5.68 -7.51 12.35
CA THR A 69 -6.96 -6.79 12.45
C THR A 69 -7.29 -6.34 13.87
N GLY A 70 -6.77 -7.02 14.90
CA GLY A 70 -6.92 -6.61 16.30
C GLY A 70 -6.26 -5.28 16.66
N ALA A 71 -5.43 -4.72 15.78
CA ALA A 71 -4.78 -3.42 15.99
C ALA A 71 -5.42 -2.25 15.20
N THR A 72 -6.46 -2.50 14.39
CA THR A 72 -7.07 -1.49 13.51
C THR A 72 -7.49 -0.23 14.28
N GLY A 73 -8.34 -0.37 15.30
CA GLY A 73 -8.80 0.76 16.10
C GLY A 73 -7.69 1.42 16.93
N THR A 74 -6.71 0.65 17.39
CA THR A 74 -5.56 1.20 18.12
C THR A 74 -4.69 2.08 17.23
N LEU A 75 -4.45 1.66 15.98
CA LEU A 75 -3.72 2.46 15.00
C LEU A 75 -4.47 3.76 14.67
N GLU A 76 -5.77 3.68 14.42
CA GLU A 76 -6.62 4.84 14.14
C GLU A 76 -6.52 5.86 15.28
N LEU A 77 -6.85 5.46 16.50
CA LEU A 77 -6.81 6.34 17.68
C LEU A 77 -5.41 6.90 17.95
N TRP A 78 -4.36 6.12 17.72
CA TRP A 78 -2.98 6.59 17.91
C TRP A 78 -2.66 7.71 16.91
N LEU A 79 -2.98 7.50 15.62
CA LEU A 79 -2.73 8.48 14.56
C LEU A 79 -3.52 9.78 14.81
N GLU A 80 -4.78 9.66 15.23
CA GLU A 80 -5.63 10.81 15.56
C GLU A 80 -5.03 11.64 16.69
N ARG A 81 -4.68 10.97 17.80
CA ARG A 81 -4.07 11.64 18.96
C ARG A 81 -2.75 12.32 18.61
N ARG A 82 -1.93 11.69 17.77
CA ARG A 82 -0.60 12.22 17.45
C ARG A 82 -0.62 13.33 16.41
N THR A 83 -1.60 13.31 15.51
CA THR A 83 -1.70 14.30 14.42
C THR A 83 -2.70 15.42 14.70
N GLY A 84 -3.60 15.25 15.67
CA GLY A 84 -4.71 16.19 15.92
C GLY A 84 -5.73 16.24 14.77
N ARG A 85 -5.76 15.21 13.91
CA ARG A 85 -6.63 15.12 12.73
C ARG A 85 -7.36 13.78 12.74
N PRO A 86 -8.59 13.71 12.21
CA PRO A 86 -9.29 12.43 12.12
C PRO A 86 -8.58 11.47 11.16
N TRP A 87 -8.65 10.18 11.46
CA TRP A 87 -8.18 9.11 10.59
C TRP A 87 -9.28 8.07 10.41
N SER A 88 -9.25 7.38 9.29
CA SER A 88 -10.11 6.23 9.07
C SER A 88 -9.30 5.06 8.55
N VAL A 89 -9.49 3.88 9.12
CA VAL A 89 -8.74 2.67 8.75
C VAL A 89 -9.70 1.57 8.26
N GLY A 90 -9.59 1.23 6.98
CA GLY A 90 -10.22 0.03 6.42
C GLY A 90 -9.26 -1.15 6.46
N SER A 91 -9.66 -2.27 7.05
CA SER A 91 -8.85 -3.50 7.12
C SER A 91 -9.64 -4.73 6.68
N TRP A 92 -8.96 -5.68 6.03
CA TRP A 92 -9.55 -6.96 5.64
C TRP A 92 -8.65 -8.12 6.07
N GLY A 93 -9.21 -9.00 6.91
CA GLY A 93 -8.55 -10.20 7.38
C GLY A 93 -8.42 -11.24 6.26
N LEU A 94 -7.20 -11.73 6.08
CA LEU A 94 -6.88 -12.85 5.21
C LEU A 94 -7.60 -14.11 5.71
N THR A 95 -7.97 -14.97 4.76
CA THR A 95 -8.58 -16.27 5.04
C THR A 95 -7.78 -17.37 4.37
N GLY A 96 -7.64 -18.50 5.05
CA GLY A 96 -7.00 -19.70 4.52
C GLY A 96 -7.92 -20.52 3.62
N ALA A 97 -7.44 -21.72 3.26
CA ALA A 97 -8.26 -22.73 2.62
C ALA A 97 -9.49 -23.04 3.50
N GLY A 98 -10.68 -23.14 2.89
CA GLY A 98 -11.93 -23.34 3.62
C GLY A 98 -12.51 -22.09 4.29
N GLY A 99 -11.95 -20.90 4.07
CA GLY A 99 -12.53 -19.63 4.51
C GLY A 99 -12.28 -19.28 5.99
N LYS A 100 -11.53 -20.10 6.72
CA LYS A 100 -11.14 -19.79 8.11
C LYS A 100 -10.21 -18.56 8.16
N PRO A 101 -10.31 -17.70 9.18
CA PRO A 101 -9.37 -16.60 9.36
C PRO A 101 -7.92 -17.10 9.41
N TYR A 102 -7.03 -16.44 8.69
CA TYR A 102 -5.59 -16.68 8.80
C TYR A 102 -5.07 -15.91 10.01
N ALA A 103 -5.11 -16.56 11.17
CA ALA A 103 -4.90 -15.92 12.47
C ALA A 103 -3.48 -15.36 12.63
N CYS A 104 -3.38 -14.18 13.22
CA CYS A 104 -2.13 -13.71 13.81
C CYS A 104 -1.80 -14.53 15.06
N HIS A 105 -0.52 -14.77 15.33
CA HIS A 105 -0.12 -15.34 16.62
C HIS A 105 -0.54 -14.43 17.77
N PRO A 106 -0.96 -14.97 18.93
CA PRO A 106 -1.27 -14.17 20.11
C PRO A 106 -0.11 -13.27 20.53
N ASP A 107 -0.41 -12.14 21.15
CA ASP A 107 0.64 -11.21 21.60
C ASP A 107 1.50 -11.82 22.72
N ARG A 108 2.49 -11.07 23.22
CA ARG A 108 3.37 -11.53 24.30
C ARG A 108 2.62 -11.88 25.59
N LEU A 109 1.42 -11.35 25.78
CA LEU A 109 0.54 -11.63 26.93
C LEU A 109 -0.51 -12.72 26.62
N GLY A 110 -0.41 -13.38 25.45
CA GLY A 110 -1.35 -14.42 25.02
C GLY A 110 -2.69 -13.90 24.51
N ARG A 111 -2.85 -12.58 24.31
CA ARG A 111 -4.10 -12.00 23.85
C ARG A 111 -4.29 -12.22 22.34
N PRO A 112 -5.51 -12.50 21.87
CA PRO A 112 -5.78 -12.66 20.44
C PRO A 112 -5.54 -11.33 19.70
N ARG A 113 -5.01 -11.42 18.48
CA ARG A 113 -4.69 -10.25 17.63
C ARG A 113 -5.52 -10.22 16.34
N GLY A 114 -6.52 -11.08 16.24
CA GLY A 114 -7.35 -11.22 15.04
C GLY A 114 -6.63 -11.95 13.91
N ALA A 115 -6.98 -11.61 12.67
CA ALA A 115 -6.40 -12.20 11.46
C ALA A 115 -5.28 -11.33 10.91
N GLN A 116 -4.30 -11.95 10.26
CA GLN A 116 -3.36 -11.24 9.41
C GLN A 116 -4.16 -10.58 8.28
N SER A 117 -3.77 -9.39 7.84
CA SER A 117 -4.62 -8.52 7.05
C SER A 117 -3.85 -7.61 6.12
N ILE A 118 -4.60 -6.98 5.22
CA ILE A 118 -4.22 -5.77 4.52
C ILE A 118 -5.02 -4.63 5.17
N ALA A 119 -4.42 -3.46 5.32
CA ALA A 119 -5.12 -2.27 5.81
C ALA A 119 -4.77 -1.03 4.99
N VAL A 120 -5.72 -0.10 4.90
CA VAL A 120 -5.56 1.23 4.32
C VAL A 120 -6.03 2.27 5.33
N ALA A 121 -5.16 3.17 5.74
CA ALA A 121 -5.49 4.30 6.59
C ALA A 121 -5.51 5.60 5.77
N VAL A 122 -6.47 6.49 6.03
CA VAL A 122 -6.61 7.79 5.36
C VAL A 122 -6.77 8.90 6.38
N MET A 123 -6.02 9.99 6.22
CA MET A 123 -6.07 11.17 7.09
C MET A 123 -7.05 12.23 6.59
N GLY A 124 -7.88 12.73 7.51
CA GLY A 124 -8.63 13.98 7.40
C GLY A 124 -9.94 13.89 6.62
N ASP A 125 -9.90 13.30 5.43
CA ASP A 125 -11.04 13.31 4.52
C ASP A 125 -11.92 12.06 4.69
N THR A 126 -13.22 12.23 4.48
CA THR A 126 -14.15 11.10 4.36
C THR A 126 -13.66 10.16 3.25
N ALA A 127 -13.42 8.90 3.62
CA ALA A 127 -13.01 7.86 2.71
C ALA A 127 -14.01 6.71 2.73
N THR A 128 -14.35 6.19 1.55
CA THR A 128 -15.11 4.93 1.42
C THR A 128 -14.14 3.81 1.10
N PHE A 129 -14.18 2.73 1.90
CA PHE A 129 -13.31 1.57 1.74
C PHE A 129 -14.04 0.42 1.05
N GLU A 130 -13.42 -0.13 0.02
CA GLU A 130 -13.93 -1.30 -0.72
C GLU A 130 -12.87 -2.40 -0.71
N THR A 131 -13.28 -3.62 -0.39
CA THR A 131 -12.41 -4.79 -0.51
C THR A 131 -12.71 -5.52 -1.80
N HIS A 132 -11.66 -5.78 -2.59
CA HIS A 132 -11.76 -6.50 -3.85
C HIS A 132 -10.94 -7.80 -3.77
N PRO A 133 -11.59 -8.97 -3.82
CA PRO A 133 -10.87 -10.24 -3.92
C PRO A 133 -9.95 -10.27 -5.14
N LEU A 134 -8.76 -10.82 -4.96
CA LEU A 134 -7.81 -11.07 -6.03
C LEU A 134 -7.72 -12.58 -6.30
N PRO A 135 -7.49 -13.01 -7.56
CA PRO A 135 -7.27 -14.42 -7.86
C PRO A 135 -6.15 -14.99 -7.00
N ALA A 136 -6.39 -16.06 -6.26
CA ALA A 136 -5.38 -16.69 -5.39
C ALA A 136 -5.45 -18.22 -5.52
N PRO A 137 -4.38 -18.95 -5.17
CA PRO A 137 -4.42 -20.40 -5.10
C PRO A 137 -5.53 -20.86 -4.13
N PRO A 138 -6.44 -21.77 -4.53
CA PRO A 138 -7.58 -22.16 -3.70
C PRO A 138 -7.19 -22.93 -2.43
N TRP A 139 -5.98 -23.50 -2.41
CA TRP A 139 -5.42 -24.26 -1.29
C TRP A 139 -4.57 -23.42 -0.33
N TYR A 140 -4.43 -22.11 -0.56
CA TYR A 140 -3.62 -21.24 0.29
C TYR A 140 -4.39 -19.99 0.72
N VAL A 141 -3.68 -19.03 1.31
CA VAL A 141 -4.25 -17.77 1.80
C VAL A 141 -4.83 -16.96 0.63
N ARG A 142 -6.10 -16.58 0.76
CA ARG A 142 -6.80 -15.70 -0.18
C ARG A 142 -6.18 -14.30 -0.15
N ARG A 143 -6.17 -13.62 -1.30
CA ARG A 143 -5.64 -12.25 -1.42
C ARG A 143 -6.74 -11.27 -1.80
N ALA A 144 -6.55 -10.01 -1.43
CA ALA A 144 -7.47 -8.92 -1.77
C ALA A 144 -6.68 -7.62 -2.01
N ALA A 145 -7.35 -6.63 -2.58
CA ALA A 145 -6.95 -5.24 -2.52
C ALA A 145 -7.98 -4.47 -1.69
N ILE A 146 -7.54 -3.50 -0.91
CA ILE A 146 -8.42 -2.53 -0.26
C ILE A 146 -8.23 -1.21 -0.97
N CYS A 147 -9.32 -0.64 -1.46
CA CYS A 147 -9.33 0.66 -2.13
C CYS A 147 -10.07 1.68 -1.27
N ALA A 148 -9.40 2.77 -0.93
CA ALA A 148 -10.02 3.95 -0.36
C ALA A 148 -10.34 4.96 -1.47
N THR A 149 -11.60 5.37 -1.58
CA THR A 149 -12.01 6.48 -2.44
C THR A 149 -12.08 7.74 -1.59
N ILE A 150 -11.36 8.78 -1.98
CA ILE A 150 -11.24 10.06 -1.25
C ILE A 150 -11.82 11.16 -2.15
N PRO A 151 -13.14 11.45 -2.07
CA PRO A 151 -13.82 12.37 -2.99
C PRO A 151 -13.22 13.78 -2.95
N ALA A 152 -12.92 14.30 -1.76
CA ALA A 152 -12.34 15.63 -1.56
C ALA A 152 -11.02 15.84 -2.34
N ARG A 153 -10.25 14.77 -2.55
CA ARG A 153 -8.99 14.80 -3.32
C ARG A 153 -9.13 14.26 -4.75
N LYS A 154 -10.31 13.75 -5.15
CA LYS A 154 -10.49 12.96 -6.38
C LYS A 154 -9.41 11.89 -6.54
N VAL A 155 -9.13 11.14 -5.46
CA VAL A 155 -8.13 10.05 -5.45
C VAL A 155 -8.77 8.71 -5.11
N ARG A 156 -8.35 7.66 -5.81
CA ARG A 156 -8.57 6.26 -5.42
C ARG A 156 -7.23 5.65 -5.05
N ALA A 157 -7.08 5.26 -3.78
CA ALA A 157 -5.85 4.73 -3.23
C ALA A 157 -6.03 3.25 -2.89
N CYS A 158 -5.32 2.34 -3.57
CA CYS A 158 -5.49 0.90 -3.42
C CYS A 158 -4.22 0.22 -2.90
N GLY A 159 -4.30 -0.40 -1.71
CA GLY A 159 -3.25 -1.21 -1.11
C GLY A 159 -3.53 -2.71 -1.26
N THR A 160 -2.49 -3.53 -1.46
CA THR A 160 -2.62 -4.99 -1.53
C THR A 160 -1.42 -5.73 -0.94
N HIS A 161 -1.55 -7.05 -0.77
CA HIS A 161 -0.46 -7.99 -0.51
C HIS A 161 -0.67 -9.18 -1.46
N LEU A 162 0.24 -9.35 -2.43
CA LEU A 162 0.13 -10.43 -3.41
C LEU A 162 0.66 -11.76 -2.86
N SER A 163 0.44 -12.85 -3.60
CA SER A 163 1.01 -14.16 -3.25
C SER A 163 2.54 -14.09 -3.21
N SER A 164 3.18 -14.85 -2.33
CA SER A 164 4.61 -14.74 -2.02
C SER A 164 5.53 -15.14 -3.18
N GLY A 165 4.98 -15.79 -4.22
CA GLY A 165 5.78 -16.24 -5.36
C GLY A 165 6.51 -17.55 -5.12
N ASN A 166 5.99 -18.36 -4.19
CA ASN A 166 6.45 -19.73 -4.01
C ASN A 166 6.26 -20.52 -5.32
N GLY A 167 7.01 -21.60 -5.52
CA GLY A 167 6.99 -22.34 -6.79
C GLY A 167 5.59 -22.75 -7.28
N TYR A 168 4.63 -22.90 -6.37
CA TYR A 168 3.24 -23.19 -6.69
C TYR A 168 2.44 -21.98 -7.21
N ASP A 169 2.79 -20.74 -6.85
CA ASP A 169 2.08 -19.52 -7.27
C ASP A 169 2.27 -19.21 -8.77
N ASP A 170 3.37 -19.69 -9.34
CA ASP A 170 3.77 -19.41 -10.72
C ASP A 170 3.60 -20.62 -11.66
N ARG A 171 3.47 -21.85 -11.16
CA ARG A 171 3.55 -23.09 -11.99
C ARG A 171 2.40 -24.09 -11.82
N ARG A 172 1.46 -23.90 -10.90
CA ARG A 172 0.32 -24.82 -10.69
C ARG A 172 -0.90 -24.45 -11.56
N PRO A 173 -1.91 -25.33 -11.69
CA PRO A 173 -3.14 -24.99 -12.39
C PRO A 173 -3.75 -23.68 -11.87
N GLY A 174 -4.11 -22.77 -12.78
CA GLY A 174 -4.61 -21.42 -12.45
C GLY A 174 -3.55 -20.34 -12.25
N ALA A 175 -2.27 -20.71 -12.24
CA ALA A 175 -1.11 -19.81 -12.27
C ALA A 175 -0.91 -19.20 -13.68
N PRO A 176 -0.10 -18.13 -13.83
CA PRO A 176 0.60 -17.38 -12.80
C PRO A 176 -0.34 -16.48 -11.99
N TYR A 177 -0.50 -16.78 -10.69
CA TYR A 177 -1.46 -16.09 -9.84
C TYR A 177 -1.09 -14.61 -9.69
N ARG A 178 0.19 -14.30 -9.44
CA ARG A 178 0.65 -12.90 -9.31
C ARG A 178 0.36 -12.05 -10.54
N THR A 179 0.50 -12.60 -11.75
CA THR A 179 0.12 -11.90 -12.99
C THR A 179 -1.37 -11.60 -13.04
N ARG A 180 -2.22 -12.57 -12.69
CA ARG A 180 -3.67 -12.38 -12.64
C ARG A 180 -4.09 -11.41 -11.54
N GLN A 181 -3.40 -11.43 -10.41
CA GLN A 181 -3.60 -10.50 -9.30
C GLN A 181 -3.25 -9.07 -9.70
N LEU A 182 -2.11 -8.85 -10.36
CA LEU A 182 -1.69 -7.52 -10.83
C LEU A 182 -2.65 -6.97 -11.90
N ARG A 183 -3.12 -7.83 -12.81
CA ARG A 183 -4.15 -7.44 -13.78
C ARG A 183 -5.44 -7.02 -13.07
N ARG A 184 -5.91 -7.83 -12.12
CA ARG A 184 -7.12 -7.51 -11.34
C ARG A 184 -6.94 -6.25 -10.50
N LEU A 185 -5.75 -6.04 -9.93
CA LEU A 185 -5.43 -4.84 -9.17
C LEU A 185 -5.54 -3.58 -10.04
N LEU A 186 -5.00 -3.61 -11.26
CA LEU A 186 -5.15 -2.50 -12.21
C LEU A 186 -6.62 -2.23 -12.55
N GLU A 187 -7.42 -3.27 -12.76
CA GLU A 187 -8.85 -3.15 -13.04
C GLU A 187 -9.61 -2.46 -11.88
N VAL A 188 -9.38 -2.88 -10.63
CA VAL A 188 -10.12 -2.35 -9.46
C VAL A 188 -9.59 -1.01 -8.95
N ALA A 189 -8.34 -0.67 -9.28
CA ALA A 189 -7.74 0.61 -8.94
C ALA A 189 -8.14 1.73 -9.90
N ALA A 190 -8.59 1.39 -11.12
CA ALA A 190 -9.16 2.35 -12.05
C ALA A 190 -10.54 2.81 -11.56
N ARG A 191 -10.75 4.14 -11.55
CA ARG A 191 -12.07 4.74 -11.27
C ARG A 191 -12.23 6.03 -12.08
N PRO A 192 -13.24 6.12 -12.97
CA PRO A 192 -13.47 7.32 -13.77
C PRO A 192 -13.57 8.59 -12.91
N GLY A 193 -12.88 9.65 -13.30
CA GLY A 193 -12.85 10.92 -12.57
C GLY A 193 -11.93 10.97 -11.35
N TYR A 194 -11.23 9.87 -11.03
CA TYR A 194 -10.31 9.78 -9.90
C TYR A 194 -8.89 9.46 -10.37
N ARG A 195 -7.92 10.06 -9.67
CA ARG A 195 -6.48 9.78 -9.85
C ARG A 195 -6.13 8.56 -9.00
N THR A 196 -5.48 7.57 -9.61
CA THR A 196 -5.15 6.31 -8.94
C THR A 196 -3.77 6.38 -8.30
N ILE A 197 -3.68 6.00 -7.02
CA ILE A 197 -2.44 5.57 -6.39
C ILE A 197 -2.61 4.11 -6.00
N VAL A 198 -1.65 3.26 -6.34
CA VAL A 198 -1.77 1.82 -6.11
C VAL A 198 -0.43 1.23 -5.67
N GLY A 199 -0.45 0.29 -4.74
CA GLY A 199 0.79 -0.27 -4.21
C GLY A 199 0.59 -1.33 -3.15
N GLY A 200 1.68 -1.61 -2.44
CA GLY A 200 1.77 -2.68 -1.45
C GLY A 200 2.99 -3.56 -1.66
N ASP A 201 3.04 -4.64 -0.88
CA ASP A 201 3.93 -5.77 -1.14
C ASP A 201 3.38 -6.57 -2.33
N LEU A 202 3.99 -6.36 -3.49
CA LEU A 202 3.60 -7.05 -4.72
C LEU A 202 4.32 -8.39 -4.88
N ASN A 203 5.26 -8.71 -3.99
CA ASN A 203 6.04 -9.94 -4.01
C ASN A 203 6.69 -10.26 -5.37
N VAL A 204 6.87 -9.30 -6.27
CA VAL A 204 7.45 -9.49 -7.61
C VAL A 204 8.69 -8.64 -7.77
N ALA A 205 9.66 -9.16 -8.51
CA ALA A 205 10.86 -8.42 -8.84
C ALA A 205 10.57 -7.36 -9.94
N PRO A 206 11.28 -6.22 -9.94
CA PRO A 206 11.13 -5.19 -10.95
C PRO A 206 11.51 -5.69 -12.35
N PRO A 207 10.93 -5.13 -13.44
CA PRO A 207 11.14 -5.64 -14.79
C PRO A 207 12.61 -5.70 -15.22
N ASP A 208 13.39 -4.68 -14.82
CA ASP A 208 14.79 -4.51 -15.25
C ASP A 208 15.78 -5.05 -14.21
N SER A 209 15.31 -5.85 -13.24
CA SER A 209 16.16 -6.46 -12.22
C SER A 209 16.80 -7.77 -12.71
N GLY A 210 17.99 -8.07 -12.21
CA GLY A 210 18.70 -9.34 -12.47
C GLY A 210 18.22 -10.53 -11.63
N TYR A 211 17.19 -10.36 -10.80
CA TYR A 211 16.69 -11.39 -9.87
C TYR A 211 15.20 -11.66 -10.03
N GLY A 212 14.69 -12.70 -9.35
CA GLY A 212 13.30 -13.14 -9.43
C GLY A 212 12.98 -13.93 -10.70
N SER A 213 11.74 -14.43 -10.80
CA SER A 213 11.30 -15.17 -11.98
C SER A 213 11.03 -14.24 -13.16
N ALA A 214 11.33 -14.68 -14.38
CA ALA A 214 11.03 -13.90 -15.59
C ALA A 214 9.52 -13.63 -15.73
N ALA A 215 8.68 -14.57 -15.29
CA ALA A 215 7.23 -14.40 -15.23
C ALA A 215 6.84 -13.25 -14.28
N GLY A 216 7.38 -13.23 -13.05
CA GLY A 216 7.12 -12.16 -12.08
C GLY A 216 7.58 -10.79 -12.58
N ARG A 217 8.78 -10.70 -13.16
CA ARG A 217 9.29 -9.46 -13.76
C ARG A 217 8.39 -8.94 -14.90
N ARG A 218 7.89 -9.83 -15.75
CA ARG A 218 6.92 -9.46 -16.80
C ARG A 218 5.56 -9.07 -16.24
N ALA A 219 5.14 -9.69 -15.13
CA ALA A 219 3.83 -9.49 -14.53
C ALA A 219 3.61 -8.04 -14.03
N VAL A 220 4.66 -7.39 -13.52
CA VAL A 220 4.58 -6.00 -13.02
C VAL A 220 4.80 -4.94 -14.10
N ALA A 221 5.32 -5.31 -15.27
CA ALA A 221 5.57 -4.37 -16.37
C ALA A 221 4.35 -3.53 -16.82
N PRO A 222 3.10 -4.05 -16.83
CA PRO A 222 1.92 -3.24 -17.12
C PRO A 222 1.72 -2.04 -16.17
N LEU A 223 2.03 -2.18 -14.87
CA LEU A 223 1.95 -1.07 -13.92
C LEU A 223 2.94 0.04 -14.29
N TYR A 224 4.18 -0.30 -14.65
CA TYR A 224 5.17 0.67 -15.14
C TYR A 224 4.80 1.32 -16.48
N ARG A 225 3.98 0.66 -17.30
CA ARG A 225 3.45 1.26 -18.54
C ARG A 225 2.35 2.26 -18.24
N ALA A 226 1.45 1.96 -17.30
CA ALA A 226 0.33 2.81 -16.95
C ALA A 226 0.69 3.96 -16.00
N TYR A 227 1.64 3.72 -15.09
CA TYR A 227 1.97 4.58 -13.97
C TYR A 227 3.49 4.80 -13.85
N GLN A 228 3.86 5.75 -13.00
CA GLN A 228 5.24 5.97 -12.57
C GLN A 228 5.42 5.39 -11.16
N GLU A 229 6.47 4.59 -10.99
CA GLU A 229 6.79 3.94 -9.71
C GLU A 229 7.68 4.83 -8.82
N CYS A 230 7.51 4.70 -7.50
CA CYS A 230 8.36 5.33 -6.49
C CYS A 230 9.80 4.83 -6.58
N GLY A 231 10.67 5.63 -7.20
CA GLY A 231 12.08 5.29 -7.38
C GLY A 231 12.40 4.90 -8.83
N GLN A 232 11.42 4.96 -9.72
CA GLN A 232 11.68 4.96 -11.16
C GLN A 232 12.41 6.24 -11.56
N ARG A 233 13.53 6.08 -12.28
CA ARG A 233 14.36 7.16 -12.81
C ARG A 233 14.50 7.01 -14.32
N GLY A 234 13.90 7.92 -15.08
CA GLY A 234 13.81 7.79 -16.54
C GLY A 234 13.19 6.45 -16.94
N ALA A 235 13.87 5.73 -17.84
CA ALA A 235 13.44 4.41 -18.31
C ALA A 235 13.72 3.26 -17.32
N ARG A 236 14.56 3.45 -16.29
CA ARG A 236 15.02 2.38 -15.40
C ARG A 236 13.95 2.00 -14.38
N ARG A 237 13.54 0.73 -14.37
CA ARG A 237 12.52 0.14 -13.51
C ARG A 237 13.13 -0.88 -12.55
N THR A 238 14.13 -0.46 -11.78
CA THR A 238 14.75 -1.30 -10.74
C THR A 238 14.36 -0.87 -9.33
N GLY A 239 14.10 0.43 -9.11
CA GLY A 239 13.81 1.03 -7.81
C GLY A 239 14.86 0.73 -6.71
N GLY A 240 14.55 1.14 -5.47
CA GLY A 240 15.35 0.81 -4.29
C GLY A 240 14.90 -0.50 -3.63
N TRP A 241 15.83 -1.19 -2.96
CA TRP A 241 15.52 -2.41 -2.22
C TRP A 241 14.59 -2.15 -1.04
N THR A 242 13.66 -3.06 -0.83
CA THR A 242 12.65 -3.00 0.23
C THR A 242 12.63 -4.24 1.13
N ARG A 243 13.37 -5.30 0.80
CA ARG A 243 13.56 -6.51 1.62
C ARG A 243 14.83 -7.25 1.19
N GLU A 244 15.78 -7.52 2.09
CA GLU A 244 16.95 -8.39 1.85
C GLU A 244 17.61 -8.28 0.45
N GLY A 245 18.01 -7.07 0.04
CA GLY A 245 18.65 -6.90 -1.27
C GLY A 245 17.70 -6.96 -2.47
N ARG A 246 16.39 -6.95 -2.25
CA ARG A 246 15.34 -7.04 -3.26
C ARG A 246 14.32 -5.94 -3.07
N LYS A 247 13.79 -5.42 -4.18
CA LYS A 247 12.55 -4.63 -4.24
C LYS A 247 11.35 -5.54 -4.44
N LEU A 248 10.39 -5.46 -3.52
CA LEU A 248 9.11 -6.17 -3.52
C LEU A 248 7.93 -5.26 -3.19
N ASP A 249 8.18 -4.13 -2.54
CA ASP A 249 7.20 -3.14 -2.15
C ASP A 249 7.19 -1.96 -3.13
N TYR A 250 6.00 -1.54 -3.52
CA TYR A 250 5.81 -0.57 -4.60
C TYR A 250 4.75 0.46 -4.23
N LEU A 251 4.96 1.68 -4.74
CA LEU A 251 3.93 2.70 -4.86
C LEU A 251 3.96 3.23 -6.30
N PHE A 252 2.82 3.16 -6.97
CA PHE A 252 2.61 3.66 -8.32
C PHE A 252 1.62 4.83 -8.29
N ALA A 253 1.93 5.88 -9.06
CA ALA A 253 1.09 7.05 -9.22
C ALA A 253 1.04 7.49 -10.69
N PRO A 254 0.12 8.38 -11.10
CA PRO A 254 0.03 8.82 -12.50
C PRO A 254 1.36 9.43 -12.96
N LYS A 255 1.74 9.19 -14.21
CA LYS A 255 3.01 9.66 -14.75
C LYS A 255 3.12 11.18 -14.65
N GLY A 256 4.31 11.67 -14.31
CA GLY A 256 4.57 13.11 -14.20
C GLY A 256 4.07 13.76 -12.91
N THR A 257 3.39 13.00 -12.02
CA THR A 257 2.89 13.52 -10.73
C THR A 257 3.85 13.26 -9.56
N VAL A 258 4.77 12.30 -9.71
CA VAL A 258 5.73 11.96 -8.65
C VAL A 258 6.71 13.11 -8.43
N ARG A 259 6.80 13.60 -7.20
CA ARG A 259 7.69 14.70 -6.79
C ARG A 259 8.81 14.23 -5.91
N ARG A 260 8.53 13.28 -5.02
CA ARG A 260 9.53 12.70 -4.12
C ARG A 260 9.24 11.23 -3.89
N CYS A 261 10.31 10.45 -3.73
CA CYS A 261 10.25 9.08 -3.26
C CYS A 261 11.27 8.90 -2.14
N HIS A 262 10.93 8.10 -1.13
CA HIS A 262 11.82 7.73 -0.04
C HIS A 262 11.61 6.26 0.31
N VAL A 263 12.69 5.58 0.66
CA VAL A 263 12.66 4.24 1.25
C VAL A 263 13.46 4.33 2.54
N GLU A 264 12.82 4.02 3.67
CA GLU A 264 13.49 4.03 4.97
C GLU A 264 14.34 2.77 5.12
N ARG A 265 15.66 2.92 5.13
CA ARG A 265 16.60 1.80 5.09
C ARG A 265 16.94 1.26 6.48
N ASP A 266 16.83 2.08 7.51
CA ASP A 266 17.31 1.78 8.85
C ASP A 266 16.24 1.13 9.74
N VAL A 267 15.14 0.67 9.15
CA VAL A 267 14.13 -0.10 9.89
C VAL A 267 14.63 -1.51 10.23
N THR A 268 14.53 -1.86 11.50
CA THR A 268 14.90 -3.20 12.02
C THR A 268 13.71 -3.95 12.62
N LEU A 269 12.50 -3.37 12.56
CA LEU A 269 11.31 -3.93 13.20
C LEU A 269 10.58 -4.95 12.30
N SER A 270 10.68 -4.76 10.99
CA SER A 270 10.16 -5.61 9.93
C SER A 270 11.33 -5.99 9.01
N ASP A 271 11.24 -7.15 8.34
CA ASP A 271 12.15 -7.52 7.27
C ASP A 271 11.91 -6.68 5.99
N HIS A 272 10.78 -5.97 5.92
CA HIS A 272 10.48 -4.98 4.89
C HIS A 272 10.74 -3.54 5.30
N LYS A 273 11.13 -2.73 4.32
CA LYS A 273 11.41 -1.29 4.40
C LYS A 273 10.18 -0.49 3.95
N PRO A 274 9.68 0.49 4.74
CA PRO A 274 8.56 1.30 4.30
C PRO A 274 8.98 2.20 3.13
N VAL A 275 8.07 2.35 2.17
CA VAL A 275 8.24 3.15 0.96
C VAL A 275 7.25 4.31 1.00
N TYR A 276 7.72 5.50 0.62
CA TYR A 276 6.95 6.74 0.69
C TYR A 276 7.00 7.44 -0.66
N ILE A 277 5.85 7.86 -1.16
CA ILE A 277 5.74 8.68 -2.36
C ILE A 277 5.05 10.00 -2.01
N LYS A 278 5.55 11.10 -2.54
CA LYS A 278 4.87 12.40 -2.58
C LYS A 278 4.50 12.70 -4.03
N VAL A 279 3.24 13.02 -4.26
CA VAL A 279 2.69 13.37 -5.57
C VAL A 279 2.05 14.74 -5.53
N ALA A 280 2.04 15.42 -6.67
CA ALA A 280 1.30 16.66 -6.89
C ALA A 280 0.47 16.49 -8.17
N PHE A 281 -0.82 16.80 -8.07
CA PHE A 281 -1.78 16.69 -9.16
C PHE A 281 -2.30 18.03 -9.65
#